data_AF-A0A7R9MRH1-F1
#
_entry.id   AF-A0A7R9MRH1-F1
#
_cell.length_a   1.000
_cell.length_b   1.000
_cell.length_c   1.000
_cell.angle_alpha   90.00
_cell.angle_beta   90.00
_cell.angle_gamma   90.00
#
_symmetry.space_group_name_H-M   'P 1'
#
loop_
_entity.id
_entity.type
_entity.pdbx_description
1 polymer ?
#
loop_
_entity_poly.entity_id
_entity_poly.type
_entity_poly.pdbx_seq_one_letter_code
_entity_poly.pdbx_strand_id
1 'polypeptide(L)'
;GNLRYDIGFLRYEVSAAYELPPLVIGCFVAAGAVLMLLSLIVLAIFKHKSTQAEREYKRIQLQMDTLENSVRSECKQAFAELQTDMTDLNNDLQTTGIPTLDHRAYIIKVFFPGLPDNGSPISLDYKLSNGHPYNSEESMAHFEQLIYNRSFLLVFIETLEYQKSFTIRDKVNVASLLMIILMEKMDYAFDILRELLIKLIQKYVASKHPQLLLRRTESVVEKLLTNW
;
A
#
# COMPACT_ATOMS: atom_id res chain seq x y z
N GLY A 1 49.90 -68.59 -73.21
CA GLY A 1 50.65 -67.77 -72.26
C GLY A 1 49.68 -66.78 -71.64
N ASN A 2 49.46 -66.89 -70.33
CA ASN A 2 48.46 -66.13 -69.60
C ASN A 2 49.22 -65.14 -68.70
N LEU A 3 49.15 -63.84 -68.99
CA LEU A 3 49.82 -62.84 -68.17
C LEU A 3 48.82 -61.78 -67.71
N ARG A 4 48.87 -61.60 -66.40
CA ARG A 4 47.91 -60.97 -65.49
C ARG A 4 48.02 -59.45 -65.57
N TYR A 5 46.89 -58.79 -65.35
CA TYR A 5 46.79 -57.36 -65.10
C TYR A 5 46.87 -57.09 -63.60
N ASP A 6 47.71 -56.15 -63.18
CA ASP A 6 47.68 -55.60 -61.82
C ASP A 6 46.62 -54.49 -61.75
N ILE A 7 45.64 -54.72 -60.88
CA ILE A 7 44.51 -53.83 -60.62
C ILE A 7 45.01 -52.67 -59.76
N GLY A 8 44.58 -51.45 -60.08
CA GLY A 8 45.05 -50.21 -59.44
C GLY A 8 44.86 -50.15 -57.92
N PHE A 9 45.52 -49.17 -57.30
CA PHE A 9 45.56 -49.01 -55.86
C PHE A 9 44.24 -48.42 -55.31
N LEU A 10 43.52 -49.22 -54.51
CA LEU A 10 42.38 -48.78 -53.73
C LEU A 10 42.88 -47.99 -52.50
N ARG A 11 42.78 -46.66 -52.54
CA ARG A 11 43.12 -45.79 -51.40
C ARG A 11 41.88 -45.65 -50.52
N TYR A 12 41.82 -46.44 -49.44
CA TYR A 12 40.88 -46.15 -48.36
C TYR A 12 41.29 -44.81 -47.74
N GLU A 13 40.40 -43.82 -47.74
CA GLU A 13 40.47 -42.72 -46.78
C GLU A 13 40.24 -43.34 -45.39
N VAL A 14 41.33 -43.77 -44.76
CA VAL A 14 41.34 -43.95 -43.32
C VAL A 14 41.07 -42.56 -42.78
N SER A 15 39.85 -42.33 -42.30
CA SER A 15 39.49 -41.12 -41.58
C SER A 15 40.60 -40.87 -40.58
N ALA A 16 41.38 -39.82 -40.80
CA ALA A 16 42.47 -39.47 -39.90
C ALA A 16 41.84 -39.39 -38.51
N ALA A 17 42.22 -40.32 -37.64
CA ALA A 17 41.97 -40.17 -36.23
C ALA A 17 42.50 -38.77 -35.92
N TYR A 18 41.62 -37.88 -35.51
CA TYR A 18 41.99 -36.53 -35.10
C TYR A 18 42.80 -36.70 -33.82
N GLU A 19 44.08 -37.06 -33.97
CA GLU A 19 45.06 -37.04 -32.91
C GLU A 19 45.33 -35.57 -32.64
N LEU A 20 44.46 -34.99 -31.80
CA LEU A 20 44.60 -33.63 -31.31
C LEU A 20 46.05 -33.48 -30.83
N PRO A 21 46.82 -32.49 -31.34
CA PRO A 21 48.22 -32.34 -30.97
C PRO A 21 48.35 -32.33 -29.44
N PRO A 22 49.35 -33.03 -28.84
CA PRO A 22 49.52 -33.12 -27.39
C PRO A 22 49.53 -31.75 -26.68
N LEU A 23 49.96 -30.72 -27.41
CA LEU A 23 49.97 -29.32 -27.01
C LEU A 23 48.56 -28.74 -26.73
N VAL A 24 47.58 -29.07 -27.59
CA VAL A 24 46.19 -28.58 -27.48
C VAL A 24 45.51 -29.19 -26.25
N ILE A 25 45.74 -30.49 -26.02
CA ILE A 25 45.23 -31.21 -24.84
C ILE A 25 45.82 -30.60 -23.56
N GLY A 26 47.11 -30.29 -23.55
CA GLY A 26 47.76 -29.59 -22.43
C GLY A 26 47.16 -28.21 -22.13
N CYS A 27 46.84 -27.42 -23.17
CA CYS A 27 46.20 -26.12 -23.01
C CYS A 27 44.78 -26.23 -22.39
N PHE A 28 43.96 -27.20 -22.82
CA PHE A 28 42.63 -27.40 -22.25
C PHE A 28 42.69 -27.86 -20.78
N VAL A 29 43.62 -28.75 -20.44
CA VAL A 29 43.84 -29.20 -19.05
C VAL A 29 44.31 -28.02 -18.18
N ALA A 30 45.24 -27.21 -18.66
CA ALA A 30 45.71 -26.02 -17.95
C ALA A 30 44.59 -24.99 -17.77
N ALA A 31 43.80 -24.71 -18.81
CA ALA A 31 42.66 -23.80 -18.74
C ALA A 31 41.58 -24.32 -17.78
N GLY A 32 41.29 -25.62 -17.80
CA GLY A 32 40.37 -26.27 -16.87
C GLY A 32 40.84 -26.19 -15.42
N ALA A 33 42.13 -26.41 -15.18
CA ALA A 33 42.73 -26.26 -13.84
C ALA A 33 42.64 -24.81 -13.32
N VAL A 34 42.90 -23.82 -14.17
CA VAL A 34 42.76 -22.40 -13.82
C VAL A 34 41.30 -22.03 -13.53
N LEU A 35 40.35 -22.48 -14.37
CA LEU A 35 38.93 -22.25 -14.13
C LEU A 35 38.44 -22.92 -12.84
N MET A 36 38.90 -24.14 -12.55
CA MET A 36 38.58 -24.84 -11.32
C MET A 36 39.13 -24.08 -10.10
N LEU A 37 40.37 -23.60 -10.16
CA LEU A 37 40.98 -22.80 -9.09
C LEU A 37 40.24 -21.47 -8.87
N LEU A 38 39.85 -20.77 -9.95
CA LEU A 38 39.05 -19.55 -9.86
C LEU A 38 37.67 -19.81 -9.23
N SER A 39 37.01 -20.91 -9.62
CA SER A 39 35.71 -21.30 -9.05
C SER A 39 35.79 -21.57 -7.54
N LEU A 40 36.87 -22.22 -7.08
CA LEU A 40 37.11 -22.48 -5.66
C LEU A 40 37.36 -21.19 -4.88
N ILE A 41 38.11 -20.24 -5.44
CA ILE A 41 38.33 -18.93 -4.82
C ILE A 41 37.01 -18.17 -4.67
N VAL A 42 36.19 -18.12 -5.72
CA VAL A 42 34.87 -17.45 -5.67
C VAL A 42 33.96 -18.10 -4.62
N LEU A 43 33.92 -19.44 -4.55
CA LEU A 43 33.12 -20.16 -3.58
C LEU A 43 33.62 -19.96 -2.14
N ALA A 44 34.94 -19.88 -1.94
CA ALA A 44 35.54 -19.54 -0.66
C ALA A 44 35.19 -18.11 -0.21
N ILE A 45 35.25 -17.13 -1.12
CA ILE A 45 34.84 -15.74 -0.84
C ILE A 45 33.34 -15.66 -0.52
N PHE A 46 32.49 -16.36 -1.28
CA PHE A 46 31.04 -16.39 -1.03
C PHE A 46 30.71 -17.03 0.31
N LYS A 47 31.33 -18.18 0.64
CA LYS A 47 31.17 -18.83 1.94
C LYS A 47 31.68 -17.96 3.08
N HIS A 48 32.81 -17.28 2.90
CA HIS A 48 33.33 -16.36 3.90
C HIS A 48 32.38 -15.17 4.12
N LYS A 49 31.91 -14.53 3.04
CA LYS A 49 30.95 -13.41 3.09
C LYS A 49 29.61 -13.82 3.69
N SER A 50 29.09 -15.00 3.32
CA SER A 50 27.86 -15.55 3.90
C SER A 50 28.03 -15.85 5.39
N THR A 51 29.18 -16.39 5.79
CA THR A 51 29.49 -16.68 7.20
C THR A 51 29.63 -15.39 8.01
N GLN A 52 30.19 -14.33 7.42
CA GLN A 52 30.27 -13.01 8.05
C GLN A 52 28.88 -12.40 8.27
N ALA A 53 28.01 -12.41 7.26
CA ALA A 53 26.63 -11.92 7.39
C ALA A 53 25.82 -12.71 8.44
N GLU A 54 25.99 -14.04 8.48
CA GLU A 54 25.32 -14.88 9.49
C GLU A 54 25.84 -14.58 10.91
N ARG A 55 27.14 -14.30 11.07
CA ARG A 55 27.73 -13.90 12.37
C ARG A 55 27.22 -12.54 12.82
N GLU A 56 27.11 -11.57 11.92
CA GLU A 56 26.55 -10.26 12.22
C GLU A 56 25.07 -10.36 12.61
N TYR A 57 24.28 -11.14 11.87
CA TYR A 57 22.88 -11.41 12.21
C TYR A 57 22.75 -12.02 13.61
N LYS A 58 23.52 -13.06 13.93
CA LYS A 58 23.50 -13.70 15.26
C LYS A 58 23.95 -12.74 16.37
N ARG A 59 24.92 -11.87 16.10
CA ARG A 59 25.36 -10.83 17.05
C ARG A 59 24.24 -9.84 17.33
N ILE A 60 23.55 -9.35 16.29
CA ILE A 60 22.42 -8.42 16.43
C ILE A 60 21.28 -9.08 17.20
N GLN A 61 20.98 -10.35 16.91
CA GLN A 61 19.96 -11.10 17.63
C GLN A 61 20.31 -11.26 19.11
N LEU A 62 21.55 -11.62 19.44
CA LEU A 62 21.98 -11.76 20.84
C LEU A 62 22.01 -10.41 21.57
N GLN A 63 22.35 -9.33 20.87
CA GLN A 63 22.24 -7.97 21.41
C GLN A 63 20.79 -7.59 21.68
N MET A 64 19.86 -7.95 20.80
CA MET A 64 18.42 -7.76 21.01
C MET A 64 17.94 -8.57 22.22
N ASP A 65 18.32 -9.84 22.36
CA ASP A 65 17.94 -10.69 23.49
C ASP A 65 18.51 -10.16 24.82
N THR A 66 19.74 -9.64 24.79
CA THR A 66 20.37 -9.02 25.97
C THR A 66 19.66 -7.73 26.37
N LEU A 67 19.34 -6.88 25.39
CA LEU A 67 18.56 -5.67 25.61
C LEU A 67 17.16 -6.00 26.12
N GLU A 68 16.48 -7.00 25.55
CA GLU A 68 15.18 -7.46 26.00
C GLU A 68 15.24 -7.93 27.47
N ASN A 69 16.25 -8.72 27.83
CA ASN A 69 16.44 -9.20 29.20
C ASN A 69 16.70 -8.06 30.18
N SER A 70 17.50 -7.05 29.79
CA SER A 70 17.77 -5.86 30.61
C SER A 70 16.53 -4.99 30.79
N VAL A 71 15.77 -4.78 29.72
CA VAL A 71 14.56 -3.94 29.72
C VAL A 71 13.38 -4.66 30.36
N ARG A 72 13.38 -5.99 30.45
CA ARG A 72 12.25 -6.76 31.01
C ARG A 72 11.90 -6.35 32.43
N SER A 73 12.88 -6.12 33.31
CA SER A 73 12.61 -5.68 34.68
C SER A 73 12.11 -4.24 34.71
N GLU A 74 12.67 -3.36 33.88
CA GLU A 74 12.25 -1.96 33.76
C GLU A 74 10.82 -1.87 33.21
N CYS A 75 10.45 -2.66 32.20
CA CYS A 75 9.08 -2.74 31.69
C CYS A 75 8.10 -3.30 32.72
N LYS A 76 8.50 -4.27 33.56
CA LYS A 76 7.63 -4.77 34.63
C LYS A 76 7.35 -3.70 35.67
N GLN A 77 8.38 -2.93 36.03
CA GLN A 77 8.23 -1.81 36.95
C GLN A 77 7.37 -0.70 36.34
N ALA A 78 7.70 -0.25 35.12
CA ALA A 78 6.94 0.76 34.40
C ALA A 78 5.49 0.34 34.16
N PHE A 79 5.22 -0.96 33.93
CA PHE A 79 3.86 -1.47 33.82
C PHE A 79 3.10 -1.39 35.16
N ALA A 80 3.76 -1.73 36.28
CA ALA A 80 3.16 -1.61 37.60
C ALA A 80 2.86 -0.14 37.94
N GLU A 81 3.80 0.77 37.64
CA GLU A 81 3.63 2.22 37.78
C GLU A 81 2.47 2.74 36.90
N LEU A 82 2.42 2.36 35.61
CA LEU A 82 1.32 2.72 34.72
C LEU A 82 -0.02 2.15 35.18
N GLN A 83 -0.05 0.95 35.76
CA GLN A 83 -1.29 0.34 36.25
C GLN A 83 -1.81 1.08 37.49
N THR A 84 -0.93 1.49 38.41
CA THR A 84 -1.32 2.35 39.54
C THR A 84 -1.82 3.70 39.05
N ASP A 85 -1.09 4.34 38.11
CA ASP A 85 -1.46 5.64 37.55
C ASP A 85 -2.80 5.59 36.79
N MET A 86 -3.04 4.54 36.00
CA MET A 86 -4.31 4.34 35.30
C MET A 86 -5.47 4.06 36.26
N THR A 87 -5.20 3.41 37.39
CA THR A 87 -6.22 3.18 38.42
C THR A 87 -6.60 4.50 39.09
N ASP A 88 -5.62 5.34 39.41
CA ASP A 88 -5.84 6.68 39.96
C ASP A 88 -6.57 7.59 38.96
N LEU A 89 -6.15 7.61 37.69
CA LEU A 89 -6.83 8.34 36.63
C LEU A 89 -8.26 7.83 36.43
N ASN A 90 -8.51 6.51 36.46
CA ASN A 90 -9.85 5.97 36.37
C ASN A 90 -10.71 6.40 37.55
N ASN A 91 -10.16 6.44 38.78
CA ASN A 91 -10.86 6.96 39.95
C ASN A 91 -11.23 8.45 39.78
N ASP A 92 -10.29 9.27 39.28
CA ASP A 92 -10.56 10.68 38.95
C ASP A 92 -11.61 10.82 37.83
N LEU A 93 -11.56 9.97 36.81
CA LEU A 93 -12.55 9.93 35.73
C LEU A 93 -13.93 9.42 36.19
N GLN A 94 -14.02 8.56 37.21
CA GLN A 94 -15.32 8.22 37.82
C GLN A 94 -15.95 9.45 38.49
N THR A 95 -15.13 10.37 39.00
CA THR A 95 -15.63 11.60 39.64
C THR A 95 -15.90 12.75 38.66
N THR A 96 -15.11 12.85 37.58
CA THR A 96 -15.16 13.97 36.62
C THR A 96 -15.81 13.62 35.28
N GLY A 97 -15.90 12.33 34.94
CA GLY A 97 -16.35 11.83 33.65
C GLY A 97 -15.26 11.86 32.58
N ILE A 98 -15.38 10.97 31.59
CA ILE A 98 -14.48 10.98 30.42
C ILE A 98 -14.77 12.25 29.60
N PRO A 99 -13.75 13.07 29.28
CA PRO A 99 -13.94 14.27 28.47
C PRO A 99 -14.25 13.88 27.02
N THR A 100 -15.53 13.67 26.72
CA THR A 100 -16.00 13.39 25.37
C THR A 100 -16.19 14.68 24.61
N LEU A 101 -15.88 14.64 23.31
CA LEU A 101 -16.13 15.76 22.41
C LEU A 101 -17.62 15.79 22.03
N ASP A 102 -18.20 16.98 21.92
CA ASP A 102 -19.54 17.14 21.37
C ASP A 102 -19.62 16.59 19.93
N HIS A 103 -20.76 16.04 19.55
CA HIS A 103 -20.98 15.36 18.28
C HIS A 103 -20.58 16.23 17.08
N ARG A 104 -20.95 17.52 17.09
CA ARG A 104 -20.58 18.46 16.03
C ARG A 104 -19.07 18.64 15.92
N ALA A 105 -18.39 18.83 17.05
CA ALA A 105 -16.94 19.02 17.08
C ALA A 105 -16.20 17.73 16.68
N TYR A 106 -16.75 16.56 17.05
CA TYR A 106 -16.26 15.27 16.60
C TYR A 106 -16.33 15.13 15.08
N ILE A 107 -17.50 15.38 14.47
CA ILE A 107 -17.68 15.31 13.02
C ILE A 107 -16.72 16.23 12.30
N ILE A 108 -16.59 17.49 12.73
CA ILE A 108 -15.68 18.45 12.09
C ILE A 108 -14.25 17.93 12.09
N LYS A 109 -13.76 17.39 13.21
CA LYS A 109 -12.40 16.85 13.31
C LYS A 109 -12.17 15.61 12.45
N VAL A 110 -13.17 14.72 12.35
CA VAL A 110 -13.06 13.47 11.56
C VAL A 110 -13.21 13.72 10.06
N PHE A 111 -14.17 14.55 9.68
CA PHE A 111 -14.49 14.79 8.27
C PHE A 111 -13.50 15.75 7.62
N PHE A 112 -12.91 16.66 8.41
CA PHE A 112 -12.02 17.72 7.94
C PHE A 112 -10.76 17.86 8.81
N PRO A 113 -9.86 16.86 8.78
CA PRO A 113 -8.64 16.90 9.58
C PRO A 113 -7.72 18.05 9.15
N GLY A 114 -7.18 18.78 10.12
CA GLY A 114 -6.21 19.86 9.89
C GLY A 114 -6.80 21.23 9.58
N LEU A 115 -8.13 21.39 9.62
CA LEU A 115 -8.74 22.72 9.66
C LEU A 115 -8.66 23.29 11.08
N PRO A 116 -8.25 24.57 11.25
CA PRO A 116 -8.33 25.23 12.54
C PRO A 116 -9.81 25.33 12.98
N ASP A 117 -10.07 25.26 14.29
CA ASP A 117 -11.44 25.24 14.86
C ASP A 117 -12.34 26.38 14.33
N ASN A 118 -11.72 27.49 13.91
CA ASN A 118 -12.38 28.70 13.41
C ASN A 118 -12.61 28.70 11.88
N GLY A 119 -12.07 27.72 11.16
CA GLY A 119 -12.03 27.66 9.69
C GLY A 119 -12.92 26.58 9.09
N SER A 120 -13.67 25.82 9.90
CA SER A 120 -14.59 24.82 9.37
C SER A 120 -15.62 25.47 8.45
N PRO A 121 -15.87 24.93 7.23
CA PRO A 121 -16.91 25.43 6.33
C PRO A 121 -18.31 25.36 6.94
N ILE A 122 -18.49 24.58 8.02
CA ILE A 122 -19.74 24.46 8.79
C ILE A 122 -19.83 25.52 9.90
N SER A 123 -18.71 26.10 10.33
CA SER A 123 -18.65 27.11 11.40
C SER A 123 -18.68 28.54 10.87
N LEU A 124 -18.55 28.72 9.56
CA LEU A 124 -18.86 29.99 8.92
C LEU A 124 -20.38 30.10 8.89
N ASP A 125 -20.96 30.70 9.94
CA ASP A 125 -22.24 31.40 9.81
C ASP A 125 -22.19 32.08 8.45
N TYR A 126 -23.14 31.74 7.58
CA TYR A 126 -23.32 32.31 6.26
C TYR A 126 -23.56 33.82 6.44
N LYS A 127 -22.49 34.56 6.75
CA LYS A 127 -22.48 36.01 6.90
C LYS A 127 -22.61 36.50 5.49
N LEU A 128 -23.87 36.71 5.13
CA LEU A 128 -24.37 37.33 3.93
C LEU A 128 -23.33 38.28 3.36
N SER A 129 -22.69 37.85 2.27
CA SER A 129 -21.98 38.77 1.41
C SER A 129 -23.02 39.72 0.85
N ASN A 130 -22.86 41.00 1.17
CA ASN A 130 -23.68 42.10 0.70
C ASN A 130 -23.87 42.02 -0.83
N GLY A 131 -25.07 41.66 -1.31
CA GLY A 131 -25.34 41.75 -2.75
C GLY A 131 -26.62 41.11 -3.28
N HIS A 132 -26.88 39.82 -3.04
CA HIS A 132 -28.04 39.13 -3.65
C HIS A 132 -28.50 37.91 -2.82
N PRO A 133 -29.40 38.07 -1.84
CA PRO A 133 -29.78 36.97 -0.94
C PRO A 133 -30.85 36.02 -1.53
N TYR A 134 -31.78 36.54 -2.34
CA TYR A 134 -33.02 35.80 -2.62
C TYR A 134 -32.87 34.64 -3.61
N ASN A 135 -32.05 34.79 -4.66
CA ASN A 135 -31.93 33.74 -5.68
C ASN A 135 -30.97 32.61 -5.29
N SER A 136 -30.02 32.86 -4.39
CA SER A 136 -29.02 31.86 -3.98
C SER A 136 -29.62 30.80 -3.05
N GLU A 137 -30.56 31.18 -2.20
CA GLU A 137 -31.23 30.26 -1.27
C GLU A 137 -32.19 29.32 -2.01
N GLU A 138 -32.99 29.85 -2.95
CA GLU A 138 -33.86 29.05 -3.82
C GLU A 138 -33.05 28.09 -4.71
N SER A 139 -31.94 28.56 -5.29
CA SER A 139 -31.03 27.71 -6.07
C SER A 139 -30.39 26.61 -5.22
N MET A 140 -30.04 26.91 -3.96
CA MET A 140 -29.46 25.93 -3.04
C MET A 140 -30.50 24.87 -2.62
N ALA A 141 -31.75 25.28 -2.38
CA ALA A 141 -32.83 24.35 -2.09
C ALA A 141 -33.10 23.40 -3.28
N HIS A 142 -33.07 23.91 -4.51
CA HIS A 142 -33.15 23.06 -5.70
C HIS A 142 -31.95 22.13 -5.86
N PHE A 143 -30.75 22.59 -5.52
CA PHE A 143 -29.57 21.72 -5.52
C PHE A 143 -29.68 20.61 -4.48
N GLU A 144 -30.16 20.91 -3.28
CA GLU A 144 -30.42 19.90 -2.25
C GLU A 144 -31.43 18.85 -2.73
N GLN A 145 -32.50 19.27 -3.40
CA GLN A 145 -33.46 18.35 -4.04
C GLN A 145 -32.80 17.43 -5.08
N LEU A 146 -31.85 17.94 -5.85
CA LEU A 146 -31.07 17.12 -6.78
C LEU A 146 -30.18 16.12 -6.05
N ILE A 147 -29.55 16.49 -4.93
CA ILE A 147 -28.75 15.56 -4.11
C ILE A 147 -29.61 14.41 -3.56
N TYR A 148 -30.88 14.66 -3.23
CA TYR A 148 -31.84 13.61 -2.85
C TYR A 148 -32.40 12.81 -4.03
N ASN A 149 -32.03 13.13 -5.26
CA ASN A 149 -32.33 12.29 -6.42
C ASN A 149 -31.21 11.27 -6.62
N ARG A 150 -31.53 9.99 -6.41
CA ARG A 150 -30.58 8.86 -6.46
C ARG A 150 -29.79 8.81 -7.78
N SER A 151 -30.48 8.94 -8.91
CA SER A 151 -29.85 8.86 -10.23
C SER A 151 -28.91 10.04 -10.47
N PHE A 152 -29.32 11.24 -10.06
CA PHE A 152 -28.48 12.43 -10.14
C PHE A 152 -27.21 12.27 -9.31
N LEU A 153 -27.33 11.90 -8.04
CA LEU A 153 -26.18 11.87 -7.13
C LEU A 153 -25.13 10.84 -7.56
N LEU A 154 -25.55 9.67 -8.04
CA LEU A 154 -24.62 8.65 -8.56
C LEU A 154 -23.87 9.16 -9.79
N VAL A 155 -24.59 9.74 -10.77
CA VAL A 155 -23.98 10.29 -11.99
C VAL A 155 -23.09 11.48 -11.66
N PHE A 156 -23.48 12.32 -10.70
CA PHE A 156 -22.71 13.45 -10.24
C PHE A 156 -21.35 13.02 -9.68
N ILE A 157 -21.34 12.04 -8.76
CA ILE A 157 -20.10 11.51 -8.18
C ILE A 157 -19.22 10.87 -9.25
N GLU A 158 -19.79 10.05 -10.13
CA GLU A 158 -19.05 9.42 -11.23
C GLU A 158 -18.45 10.46 -12.19
N THR A 159 -19.20 11.52 -12.50
CA THR A 159 -18.75 12.58 -13.40
C THR A 159 -17.59 13.37 -12.79
N LEU A 160 -17.63 13.64 -11.48
CA LEU A 160 -16.52 14.26 -10.76
C LEU A 160 -15.28 13.37 -10.74
N GLU A 161 -15.44 12.09 -10.39
CA GLU A 161 -14.32 11.14 -10.32
C GLU A 161 -13.66 10.86 -11.68
N TYR A 162 -14.40 11.03 -12.77
CA TYR A 162 -13.87 10.85 -14.12
C TYR A 162 -12.91 11.98 -14.54
N GLN A 163 -12.99 13.17 -13.91
CA GLN A 163 -12.14 14.30 -14.27
C GLN A 163 -10.70 14.09 -13.78
N LYS A 164 -9.72 14.21 -14.68
CA LYS A 164 -8.29 14.08 -14.33
C LYS A 164 -7.78 15.18 -13.40
N SER A 165 -8.42 16.35 -13.43
CA SER A 165 -8.12 17.48 -12.54
C SER A 165 -8.65 17.28 -11.12
N PHE A 166 -9.51 16.28 -10.88
CA PHE A 166 -10.14 16.05 -9.59
C PHE A 166 -9.18 15.30 -8.66
N THR A 167 -8.57 16.03 -7.74
CA THR A 167 -7.51 15.52 -6.88
C THR A 167 -8.05 14.65 -5.75
N ILE A 168 -7.17 13.90 -5.08
CA ILE A 168 -7.54 13.10 -3.87
C ILE A 168 -8.11 14.01 -2.78
N ARG A 169 -7.59 15.24 -2.64
CA ARG A 169 -8.11 16.23 -1.69
C ARG A 169 -9.54 16.62 -2.01
N ASP A 170 -9.85 16.87 -3.28
CA ASP A 170 -11.19 17.26 -3.71
C ASP A 170 -12.19 16.12 -3.50
N LYS A 171 -11.78 14.88 -3.80
CA LYS A 171 -12.59 13.68 -3.53
C LYS A 171 -12.96 13.55 -2.06
N VAL A 172 -11.97 13.71 -1.19
CA VAL A 172 -12.15 13.63 0.26
C VAL A 172 -13.08 14.73 0.76
N ASN A 173 -12.91 15.95 0.27
CA ASN A 173 -13.76 17.09 0.64
C ASN A 173 -15.21 16.90 0.19
N VAL A 174 -15.43 16.46 -1.06
CA VAL A 174 -16.78 16.20 -1.60
C VAL A 174 -17.47 15.09 -0.80
N ALA A 175 -16.77 14.00 -0.50
CA ALA A 175 -17.33 12.93 0.33
C ALA A 175 -17.74 13.43 1.72
N SER A 176 -16.90 14.23 2.37
CA SER A 176 -17.21 14.82 3.68
C SER A 176 -18.39 15.78 3.64
N LEU A 177 -18.48 16.65 2.65
CA LEU A 177 -19.61 17.56 2.47
C LEU A 177 -20.92 16.82 2.16
N LEU A 178 -20.86 15.83 1.26
CA LEU A 178 -22.02 14.99 0.96
C LEU A 178 -22.50 14.26 2.21
N MET A 179 -21.60 13.69 3.00
CA MET A 179 -22.00 12.98 4.22
C MET A 179 -22.67 13.90 5.24
N ILE A 180 -22.25 15.18 5.33
CA ILE A 180 -22.92 16.17 6.19
C ILE A 180 -24.35 16.43 5.72
N ILE A 181 -24.55 16.63 4.42
CA ILE A 181 -25.89 16.88 3.84
C ILE A 181 -26.78 15.65 4.04
N LEU A 182 -26.23 14.44 3.88
CA LEU A 182 -26.99 13.19 3.95
C LEU A 182 -27.16 12.67 5.38
N MET A 183 -26.58 13.31 6.39
CA MET A 183 -26.58 12.85 7.79
C MET A 183 -27.99 12.73 8.38
N GLU A 184 -28.93 13.56 7.92
CA GLU A 184 -30.34 13.51 8.35
C GLU A 184 -31.13 12.37 7.70
N LYS A 185 -30.61 11.77 6.62
CA LYS A 185 -31.25 10.69 5.84
C LYS A 185 -30.29 9.52 5.63
N MET A 186 -29.84 8.92 6.73
CA MET A 186 -28.84 7.85 6.74
C MET A 186 -29.23 6.62 5.91
N ASP A 187 -30.52 6.29 5.82
CA ASP A 187 -31.01 5.19 4.97
C ASP A 187 -30.70 5.44 3.49
N TYR A 188 -30.97 6.66 3.02
CA TYR A 188 -30.64 7.08 1.65
C TYR A 188 -29.13 7.17 1.44
N ALA A 189 -28.38 7.69 2.42
CA ALA A 189 -26.91 7.73 2.38
C ALA A 189 -26.32 6.32 2.21
N PHE A 190 -26.84 5.35 2.95
CA PHE A 190 -26.42 3.95 2.86
C PHE A 190 -26.73 3.34 1.50
N ASP A 191 -27.92 3.59 0.93
CA ASP A 191 -28.28 3.08 -0.40
C ASP A 191 -27.34 3.60 -1.49
N ILE A 192 -27.00 4.89 -1.45
CA ILE A 192 -26.03 5.51 -2.36
C ILE A 192 -24.64 4.90 -2.16
N LEU A 193 -24.17 4.81 -0.91
CA LEU A 193 -22.88 4.23 -0.56
C LEU A 193 -22.77 2.79 -1.05
N ARG A 194 -23.79 1.97 -0.81
CA ARG A 194 -23.86 0.57 -1.23
C ARG A 194 -23.71 0.44 -2.74
N GLU A 195 -24.43 1.24 -3.53
CA GLU A 195 -24.32 1.16 -4.98
C GLU A 195 -22.95 1.60 -5.51
N LEU A 196 -22.41 2.68 -4.96
CA LEU A 196 -21.06 3.12 -5.31
C LEU A 196 -20.01 2.07 -4.95
N LEU A 197 -20.18 1.40 -3.80
CA LEU A 197 -19.28 0.35 -3.34
C LEU A 197 -19.34 -0.87 -4.26
N ILE A 198 -20.54 -1.29 -4.68
CA ILE A 198 -20.71 -2.38 -5.65
C ILE A 198 -20.00 -2.04 -6.97
N LYS A 199 -20.15 -0.81 -7.48
CA LYS A 199 -19.46 -0.35 -8.69
C LYS A 199 -17.94 -0.33 -8.51
N LEU A 200 -17.45 0.11 -7.34
CA LEU A 200 -16.02 0.09 -7.01
C LEU A 200 -15.49 -1.35 -7.01
N ILE A 201 -16.19 -2.27 -6.35
CA ILE A 201 -15.83 -3.69 -6.28
C ILE A 201 -15.73 -4.26 -7.70
N GLN A 202 -16.75 -4.04 -8.54
CA GLN A 202 -16.75 -4.51 -9.94
C GLN A 202 -15.53 -3.99 -10.72
N LYS A 203 -15.18 -2.72 -10.54
CA LYS A 203 -14.00 -2.10 -11.16
C LYS A 203 -12.68 -2.75 -10.71
N TYR A 204 -12.54 -3.06 -9.41
CA TYR A 204 -11.33 -3.70 -8.87
C TYR A 204 -11.24 -5.20 -9.19
N VAL A 205 -12.37 -5.91 -9.22
CA VAL A 205 -12.42 -7.32 -9.62
C VAL A 205 -11.98 -7.49 -11.08
N ALA A 206 -12.33 -6.54 -11.95
CA ALA A 206 -11.84 -6.52 -13.33
C ALA A 206 -10.35 -6.13 -13.47
N SER A 207 -9.69 -5.72 -12.38
CA SER A 207 -8.29 -5.27 -12.39
C SER A 207 -7.30 -6.41 -12.13
N LYS A 208 -6.02 -6.17 -12.43
CA LYS A 208 -4.92 -7.13 -12.20
C LYS A 208 -4.67 -7.44 -10.71
N HIS A 209 -5.10 -6.54 -9.80
CA HIS A 209 -4.81 -6.64 -8.37
C HIS A 209 -6.06 -6.37 -7.50
N PRO A 210 -7.02 -7.32 -7.42
CA PRO A 210 -8.24 -7.15 -6.62
C PRO A 210 -7.97 -6.97 -5.12
N GLN A 211 -6.85 -7.50 -4.62
CA GLN A 211 -6.43 -7.42 -3.21
C GLN A 211 -6.11 -5.98 -2.74
N LEU A 212 -6.03 -5.03 -3.66
CA LEU A 212 -5.75 -3.62 -3.35
C LEU A 212 -7.01 -2.79 -3.10
N LEU A 213 -8.19 -3.38 -3.30
CA LEU A 213 -9.49 -2.76 -3.02
C LEU A 213 -9.54 -2.25 -1.56
N LEU A 214 -9.98 -1.01 -1.35
CA LEU A 214 -10.11 -0.35 -0.04
C LEU A 214 -8.80 -0.24 0.77
N ARG A 215 -7.63 -0.49 0.19
CA ARG A 215 -6.34 -0.38 0.92
C ARG A 215 -5.98 1.06 1.26
N ARG A 216 -6.45 2.02 0.45
CA ARG A 216 -6.18 3.46 0.60
C ARG A 216 -7.43 4.24 0.20
N THR A 217 -7.62 5.40 0.80
CA THR A 217 -8.74 6.30 0.47
C THR A 217 -8.39 7.14 -0.76
N GLU A 218 -8.68 6.63 -1.96
CA GLU A 218 -8.34 7.28 -3.23
C GLU A 218 -9.58 7.65 -4.07
N SER A 219 -10.77 7.25 -3.62
CA SER A 219 -12.08 7.55 -4.20
C SER A 219 -13.02 8.24 -3.21
N VAL A 220 -14.04 8.92 -3.75
CA VAL A 220 -15.14 9.55 -3.01
C VAL A 220 -15.87 8.48 -2.20
N VAL A 221 -16.14 7.31 -2.79
CA VAL A 221 -16.84 6.22 -2.09
C VAL A 221 -16.05 5.66 -0.92
N GLU A 222 -14.73 5.53 -1.03
CA GLU A 222 -13.88 5.08 0.09
C GLU A 222 -13.91 6.07 1.25
N LYS A 223 -13.92 7.39 0.95
CA LYS A 223 -14.05 8.40 2.00
C LYS A 223 -15.47 8.45 2.57
N LEU A 224 -16.51 8.31 1.75
CA LEU A 224 -17.89 8.19 2.20
C LEU A 224 -18.06 7.01 3.16
N LEU A 225 -17.47 5.85 2.84
CA LEU A 225 -17.47 4.68 3.72
C LEU A 225 -16.78 4.92 5.06
N THR A 226 -15.73 5.76 5.09
CA THR A 226 -15.04 6.11 6.34
C THR A 226 -15.83 7.09 7.19
N ASN A 227 -16.67 7.91 6.54
CA ASN A 227 -17.48 8.94 7.20
C ASN A 227 -18.84 8.41 7.67
N TRP A 228 -19.38 7.39 7.00
CA TRP A 228 -20.56 6.62 7.40
C TRP A 228 -20.23 5.68 8.55
#